data_AF-A0A925IS61-F1
#
_entry.id   AF-A0A925IS61-F1
#
_cell.length_a   1.000
_cell.length_b   1.000
_cell.length_c   1.000
_cell.angle_alpha   90.00
_cell.angle_beta   90.00
_cell.angle_gamma   90.00
#
_symmetry.space_group_name_H-M   'P 1'
#
loop_
_entity.id
_entity.type
_entity.pdbx_description
1 polymer ?
#
loop_
_entity_poly.entity_id
_entity_poly.type
_entity_poly.pdbx_seq_one_letter_code
_entity_poly.pdbx_strand_id
1 'polypeptide(L)'
;MYTWMYCLFVVALTTCQPEKVKTGFESGVASKDSLHIITGAERVGLYYPMLKDKKVALVVNQTSMAGDKHLVDTLLKLGVNINVVFAPEHGFRGVADAGEKVDDTKDLKTGLRIISLYGKKKKPSAVDLEGVDIVVFDIQDVGVRFYTYISTLHYIMESCAENHKKLIVLDRPNPNAYFIDGPVLDTAYRSFIGMHPVPVVYGMTIGEYAQMINGEGWLSEKVTCELTVIACKNYSYDSYYELPVRGYPAEVGDFRKRFPAEAADFRRKMAKNSAVFCVVCGKPACA
;
A
#
# COMPACT_ATOMS: atom_id res chain seq x y z
N MET A 1 55.95 -74.16 -51.41
CA MET A 1 55.15 -74.12 -52.65
C MET A 1 53.74 -73.70 -52.30
N TYR A 2 53.30 -72.57 -52.88
CA TYR A 2 51.96 -71.99 -52.94
C TYR A 2 51.17 -71.73 -51.65
N THR A 3 51.34 -70.51 -51.14
CA THR A 3 50.35 -69.73 -50.37
C THR A 3 49.10 -69.49 -51.21
N TRP A 4 47.92 -69.87 -50.70
CA TRP A 4 46.63 -69.47 -51.25
C TRP A 4 45.87 -68.58 -50.27
N MET A 5 45.42 -67.48 -50.86
CA MET A 5 44.79 -66.30 -50.31
C MET A 5 43.28 -66.51 -50.30
N TYR A 6 42.62 -66.25 -49.17
CA TYR A 6 41.18 -65.99 -49.13
C TYR A 6 40.90 -64.81 -48.21
N CYS A 7 40.64 -63.66 -48.85
CA CYS A 7 40.03 -62.48 -48.24
C CYS A 7 38.54 -62.77 -47.97
N LEU A 8 38.16 -62.80 -46.70
CA LEU A 8 36.76 -62.80 -46.27
C LEU A 8 36.37 -61.37 -45.89
N PHE A 9 35.61 -60.74 -46.80
CA PHE A 9 34.90 -59.49 -46.57
C PHE A 9 33.75 -59.74 -45.58
N VAL A 10 33.87 -59.25 -44.35
CA VAL A 10 32.77 -59.24 -43.39
C VAL A 10 32.08 -57.88 -43.48
N VAL A 11 30.88 -57.88 -44.07
CA VAL A 11 29.96 -56.74 -44.06
C VAL A 11 29.36 -56.63 -42.67
N ALA A 12 29.84 -55.68 -41.87
CA ALA A 12 29.26 -55.35 -40.58
C ALA A 12 28.02 -54.45 -40.78
N LEU A 13 26.83 -55.03 -40.62
CA LEU A 13 25.58 -54.29 -40.49
C LEU A 13 25.55 -53.57 -39.14
N THR A 14 25.96 -52.30 -39.11
CA THR A 14 25.81 -51.44 -37.94
C THR A 14 24.35 -50.97 -37.85
N THR A 15 23.61 -51.54 -36.91
CA THR A 15 22.29 -51.06 -36.50
C THR A 15 22.41 -49.67 -35.86
N CYS A 16 21.81 -48.67 -36.49
CA CYS A 16 21.70 -47.31 -35.96
C CYS A 16 20.73 -47.34 -34.76
N GLN A 17 21.23 -47.16 -33.54
CA GLN A 17 20.37 -46.88 -32.38
C GLN A 17 20.08 -45.38 -32.33
N PRO A 18 18.82 -44.95 -32.08
CA PRO A 18 18.51 -43.54 -31.91
C PRO A 18 19.13 -43.03 -30.59
N GLU A 19 19.98 -42.01 -30.70
CA GLU A 19 20.52 -41.27 -29.55
C GLU A 19 19.37 -40.63 -28.76
N LYS A 20 19.27 -40.97 -27.48
CA LYS A 20 18.42 -40.25 -26.53
C LYS A 20 19.01 -38.85 -26.33
N VAL A 21 18.44 -37.87 -27.02
CA VAL A 21 18.64 -36.45 -26.72
C VAL A 21 18.21 -36.24 -25.27
N LYS A 22 19.19 -36.04 -24.38
CA LYS A 22 18.92 -35.56 -23.03
C LYS A 22 18.49 -34.10 -23.13
N THR A 23 17.19 -33.87 -23.29
CA THR A 23 16.58 -32.56 -23.03
C THR A 23 16.60 -32.33 -21.52
N GLY A 24 17.78 -32.01 -20.99
CA GLY A 24 17.92 -31.38 -19.68
C GLY A 24 17.55 -29.92 -19.84
N PHE A 25 16.26 -29.63 -19.91
CA PHE A 25 15.78 -28.30 -19.55
C PHE A 25 15.93 -28.23 -18.03
N GLU A 26 17.10 -27.80 -17.58
CA GLU A 26 17.25 -27.33 -16.21
C GLU A 26 16.28 -26.16 -16.07
N SER A 27 15.11 -26.46 -15.53
CA SER A 27 14.24 -25.46 -14.96
C SER A 27 15.02 -24.87 -13.79
N GLY A 28 15.82 -23.84 -14.08
CA GLY A 28 16.21 -22.84 -13.12
C GLY A 28 14.93 -22.18 -12.62
N VAL A 29 14.26 -22.84 -11.69
CA VAL A 29 13.31 -22.19 -10.80
C VAL A 29 14.19 -21.27 -9.97
N ALA A 30 14.43 -20.08 -10.49
CA ALA A 30 14.89 -18.97 -9.68
C ALA A 30 13.93 -18.93 -8.48
N SER A 31 14.46 -19.17 -7.28
CA SER A 31 13.72 -18.87 -6.06
C SER A 31 13.25 -17.44 -6.24
N LYS A 32 11.93 -17.24 -6.19
CA LYS A 32 11.35 -15.91 -6.15
C LYS A 32 11.71 -15.36 -4.77
N ASP A 33 12.97 -14.97 -4.58
CA ASP A 33 13.39 -14.11 -3.48
C ASP A 33 12.51 -12.88 -3.63
N SER A 34 11.44 -12.84 -2.86
CA SER A 34 10.57 -11.67 -2.80
C SER A 34 11.44 -10.55 -2.25
N LEU A 35 11.95 -9.71 -3.15
CA LEU A 35 12.69 -8.52 -2.81
C LEU A 35 11.95 -7.80 -1.68
N HIS A 36 12.68 -7.47 -0.62
CA HIS A 36 12.12 -6.77 0.53
C HIS A 36 11.37 -5.52 0.05
N ILE A 37 10.10 -5.41 0.44
CA ILE A 37 9.25 -4.27 0.11
C ILE A 37 9.72 -3.09 0.94
N ILE A 38 9.97 -1.97 0.28
CA ILE A 38 10.39 -0.73 0.92
C ILE A 38 9.22 0.24 0.84
N THR A 39 8.64 0.58 1.97
CA THR A 39 7.48 1.48 2.09
C THR A 39 7.84 2.91 1.68
N GLY A 40 6.84 3.76 1.42
CA GLY A 40 7.07 5.18 1.17
C GLY A 40 7.84 5.86 2.31
N ALA A 41 7.55 5.50 3.56
CA ALA A 41 8.20 6.04 4.76
C ALA A 41 9.69 5.68 4.88
N GLU A 42 10.13 4.55 4.31
CA GLU A 42 11.55 4.16 4.29
C GLU A 42 12.34 4.88 3.19
N ARG A 43 11.64 5.46 2.20
CA ARG A 43 12.27 6.17 1.07
C ARG A 43 12.54 7.64 1.39
N VAL A 44 13.14 7.89 2.56
CA VAL A 44 13.40 9.24 3.14
C VAL A 44 14.02 10.20 2.12
N GLY A 45 14.99 9.73 1.34
CA GLY A 45 15.68 10.57 0.34
C GLY A 45 14.78 11.17 -0.73
N LEU A 46 13.58 10.62 -0.96
CA LEU A 46 12.64 11.14 -1.97
C LEU A 46 11.82 12.32 -1.47
N TYR A 47 11.50 12.36 -0.17
CA TYR A 47 10.60 13.37 0.38
C TYR A 47 11.29 14.31 1.37
N TYR A 48 12.40 13.93 1.99
CA TYR A 48 13.16 14.82 2.87
C TYR A 48 13.51 16.18 2.23
N PRO A 49 13.96 16.25 0.96
CA PRO A 49 14.23 17.54 0.32
C PRO A 49 13.00 18.47 0.26
N MET A 50 11.79 17.89 0.20
CA MET A 50 10.52 18.63 0.20
C MET A 50 10.12 19.14 1.58
N LEU A 51 10.63 18.50 2.65
CA LEU A 51 10.34 18.84 4.05
C LEU A 51 11.36 19.81 4.66
N LYS A 52 12.55 19.92 4.06
CA LYS A 52 13.61 20.78 4.57
C LYS A 52 13.14 22.24 4.62
N ASP A 53 13.38 22.90 5.76
CA ASP A 53 13.02 24.30 6.01
C ASP A 53 11.50 24.59 5.92
N LYS A 54 10.66 23.54 6.01
CA LYS A 54 9.20 23.64 6.05
C LYS A 54 8.66 23.32 7.44
N LYS A 55 7.54 23.96 7.80
CA LYS A 55 6.74 23.58 8.96
C LYS A 55 5.80 22.43 8.57
N VAL A 56 6.09 21.26 9.11
CA VAL A 56 5.46 20.00 8.70
C VAL A 56 4.38 19.60 9.70
N ALA A 57 3.21 19.22 9.19
CA ALA A 57 2.23 18.45 9.95
C ALA A 57 2.30 16.97 9.57
N LEU A 58 2.13 16.08 10.53
CA LEU A 58 2.16 14.64 10.30
C LEU A 58 0.82 14.01 10.67
N VAL A 59 0.24 13.21 9.78
CA VAL A 59 -0.93 12.38 10.05
C VAL A 59 -0.45 10.94 10.20
N VAL A 60 -0.35 10.49 11.43
CA VAL A 60 0.37 9.26 11.82
C VAL A 60 -0.31 8.56 12.99
N ASN A 61 -0.05 7.27 13.13
CA ASN A 61 -0.43 6.46 14.28
C ASN A 61 0.72 5.49 14.61
N GLN A 62 0.50 4.54 15.51
CA GLN A 62 1.50 3.55 15.89
C GLN A 62 2.06 2.70 14.73
N THR A 63 1.38 2.64 13.59
CA THR A 63 1.81 1.87 12.40
C THR A 63 2.80 2.63 11.51
N SER A 64 3.01 3.93 11.77
CA SER A 64 3.84 4.84 10.99
C SER A 64 5.34 4.62 11.23
N MET A 65 5.79 3.39 10.96
CA MET A 65 7.17 2.95 11.13
C MET A 65 7.96 3.14 9.82
N ALA A 66 9.15 3.71 9.91
CA ALA A 66 10.15 3.80 8.87
C ALA A 66 11.37 2.95 9.29
N GLY A 67 11.39 1.69 8.84
CA GLY A 67 12.29 0.68 9.38
C GLY A 67 11.91 0.33 10.82
N ASP A 68 12.87 0.43 11.74
CA ASP A 68 12.72 0.09 13.17
C ASP A 68 12.20 1.25 14.04
N LYS A 69 12.00 2.44 13.45
CA LYS A 69 11.65 3.67 14.19
C LYS A 69 10.39 4.31 13.67
N HIS A 70 9.67 4.95 14.58
CA HIS A 70 8.51 5.75 14.23
C HIS A 70 8.92 6.95 13.36
N LEU A 71 8.14 7.25 12.32
CA LEU A 71 8.42 8.31 11.35
C LEU A 71 8.70 9.66 12.02
N VAL A 72 7.92 10.03 13.04
CA VAL A 72 8.16 11.25 13.85
C VAL A 72 9.57 11.30 14.41
N ASP A 73 10.05 10.22 15.03
CA ASP A 73 11.39 10.19 15.63
C ASP A 73 12.47 10.27 14.55
N THR A 74 12.25 9.61 13.41
CA THR A 74 13.14 9.66 12.25
C THR A 74 13.26 11.08 11.70
N LEU A 75 12.13 11.80 11.51
CA LEU A 75 12.13 13.15 10.95
C LEU A 75 12.68 14.20 11.92
N LEU A 76 12.37 14.10 13.22
CA LEU A 76 12.99 14.96 14.23
C LEU A 76 14.51 14.82 14.26
N LYS A 77 15.02 13.58 14.18
CA LYS A 77 16.47 13.32 14.13
C LYS A 77 17.13 13.94 12.90
N LEU A 78 16.39 14.06 11.80
CA LEU A 78 16.85 14.70 10.55
C LEU A 78 16.68 16.23 10.55
N GLY A 79 16.23 16.82 11.66
CA GLY A 79 16.06 18.26 11.82
C GLY A 79 14.81 18.82 11.14
N VAL A 80 13.82 17.98 10.81
CA VAL A 80 12.55 18.44 10.25
C VAL A 80 11.75 19.19 11.32
N ASN A 81 11.26 20.37 10.97
CA ASN A 81 10.42 21.18 11.86
C ASN A 81 8.97 20.66 11.86
N ILE A 82 8.67 19.74 12.77
CA ILE A 82 7.31 19.21 12.95
C ILE A 82 6.52 20.17 13.84
N ASN A 83 5.51 20.82 13.25
CA ASN A 83 4.65 21.79 13.94
C ASN A 83 3.54 21.10 14.75
N VAL A 84 2.93 20.07 14.18
CA VAL A 84 1.77 19.38 14.78
C VAL A 84 1.67 17.94 14.27
N VAL A 85 1.17 17.06 15.13
CA VAL A 85 0.82 15.69 14.80
C VAL A 85 -0.70 15.53 14.87
N PHE A 86 -1.30 14.96 13.84
CA PHE A 86 -2.68 14.54 13.80
C PHE A 86 -2.75 13.02 13.99
N ALA A 87 -3.52 12.58 14.99
CA ALA A 87 -3.72 11.17 15.29
C ALA A 87 -5.21 10.80 15.13
N PRO A 88 -5.55 9.74 14.37
CA PRO A 88 -6.93 9.22 14.29
C PRO A 88 -7.27 8.33 15.52
N GLU A 89 -8.10 7.31 15.34
CA GLU A 89 -8.87 6.62 16.39
C GLU A 89 -8.04 5.87 17.46
N HIS A 90 -6.84 5.40 17.14
CA HIS A 90 -6.07 4.47 17.99
C HIS A 90 -4.80 5.08 18.63
N GLY A 91 -4.73 6.41 18.64
CA GLY A 91 -3.63 7.15 19.25
C GLY A 91 -2.33 7.11 18.44
N PHE A 92 -1.32 7.77 19.01
CA PHE A 92 -0.06 8.07 18.32
C PHE A 92 1.05 7.03 18.56
N ARG A 93 1.17 6.49 19.78
CA ARG A 93 2.23 5.53 20.18
C ARG A 93 1.72 4.14 20.59
N GLY A 94 0.43 3.84 20.38
CA GLY A 94 -0.15 2.53 20.70
C GLY A 94 -0.32 2.24 22.20
N VAL A 95 -0.35 3.28 23.04
CA VAL A 95 -0.57 3.18 24.50
C VAL A 95 -2.05 3.34 24.87
N ALA A 96 -2.89 3.81 23.95
CA ALA A 96 -4.33 3.96 24.17
C ALA A 96 -5.08 2.73 23.63
N ASP A 97 -5.94 2.14 24.45
CA ASP A 97 -6.78 1.01 24.06
C ASP A 97 -7.83 1.40 23.02
N ALA A 98 -8.33 0.41 22.27
CA ALA A 98 -9.39 0.60 21.29
C ALA A 98 -10.64 1.19 21.96
N GLY A 99 -10.97 2.45 21.63
CA GLY A 99 -12.14 3.15 22.15
C GLY A 99 -11.88 4.13 23.29
N GLU A 100 -10.64 4.27 23.76
CA GLU A 100 -10.30 5.37 24.66
C GLU A 100 -10.26 6.70 23.91
N LYS A 101 -10.77 7.76 24.55
CA LYS A 101 -10.75 9.11 23.97
C LYS A 101 -9.30 9.57 23.83
N VAL A 102 -8.83 9.63 22.60
CA VAL A 102 -7.64 10.38 22.25
C VAL A 102 -8.05 11.85 22.25
N ASP A 103 -7.79 12.57 23.34
CA ASP A 103 -7.95 14.02 23.40
C ASP A 103 -6.68 14.71 22.86
N ASP A 104 -6.80 16.02 22.59
CA ASP A 104 -5.63 16.85 22.24
C ASP A 104 -4.61 16.78 23.36
N THR A 105 -3.41 16.30 23.04
CA THR A 105 -2.38 15.95 24.03
C THR A 105 -1.01 16.43 23.55
N LYS A 106 0.02 16.18 24.37
CA LYS A 106 1.41 16.35 23.96
C LYS A 106 2.11 15.00 23.98
N ASP A 107 2.93 14.72 22.99
CA ASP A 107 3.81 13.56 23.03
C ASP A 107 4.81 13.74 24.18
N LEU A 108 4.79 12.84 25.17
CA LEU A 108 5.68 12.94 26.33
C LEU A 108 7.15 12.83 25.95
N LYS A 109 7.46 12.14 24.85
CA LYS A 109 8.84 11.93 24.39
C LYS A 109 9.42 13.15 23.67
N THR A 110 8.61 13.81 22.82
CA THR A 110 9.09 14.86 21.91
C THR A 110 8.56 16.25 22.25
N GLY A 111 7.54 16.35 23.12
CA GLY A 111 6.85 17.59 23.44
C GLY A 111 5.90 18.09 22.34
N LEU A 112 5.78 17.37 21.22
CA LEU A 112 4.95 17.77 20.08
C LEU A 112 3.47 17.80 20.46
N ARG A 113 2.76 18.80 19.94
CA ARG A 113 1.30 18.88 20.04
C ARG A 113 0.66 17.79 19.17
N ILE A 114 -0.25 17.02 19.78
CA ILE A 114 -1.06 16.01 19.13
C ILE A 114 -2.50 16.51 19.09
N ILE A 115 -3.11 16.49 17.91
CA ILE A 115 -4.52 16.82 17.69
C ILE A 115 -5.25 15.56 17.26
N SER A 116 -6.35 15.26 17.95
CA SER A 116 -7.18 14.11 17.62
C SER A 116 -8.08 14.38 16.43
N LEU A 117 -8.09 13.45 15.47
CA LEU A 117 -9.01 13.41 14.34
C LEU A 117 -10.09 12.32 14.53
N TYR A 118 -10.46 12.05 15.78
CA TYR A 118 -11.51 11.11 16.14
C TYR A 118 -12.72 11.77 16.84
N GLY A 119 -13.86 11.07 16.80
CA GLY A 119 -15.09 11.52 17.45
C GLY A 119 -15.69 12.76 16.77
N LYS A 120 -15.73 13.89 17.50
CA LYS A 120 -16.38 15.12 17.03
C LYS A 120 -15.58 15.86 15.96
N LYS A 121 -14.26 15.68 15.93
CA LYS A 121 -13.36 16.36 14.99
C LYS A 121 -12.70 15.30 14.11
N LYS A 122 -13.06 15.26 12.83
CA LYS A 122 -12.53 14.28 11.86
C LYS A 122 -11.68 14.90 10.76
N LYS A 123 -11.69 16.23 10.68
CA LYS A 123 -11.02 17.06 9.68
C LYS A 123 -10.24 18.15 10.41
N PRO A 124 -8.96 18.39 10.07
CA PRO A 124 -8.23 19.57 10.56
C PRO A 124 -8.96 20.84 10.13
N SER A 125 -9.11 21.78 11.06
CA SER A 125 -9.59 23.12 10.77
C SER A 125 -8.46 23.99 10.19
N ALA A 126 -8.83 25.14 9.62
CA ALA A 126 -7.86 26.14 9.16
C ALA A 126 -6.88 26.57 10.28
N VAL A 127 -7.37 26.66 11.52
CA VAL A 127 -6.56 27.01 12.70
C VAL A 127 -5.55 25.91 13.03
N ASP A 128 -5.91 24.63 12.84
CA ASP A 128 -4.97 23.53 13.08
C ASP A 128 -3.85 23.48 12.04
N LEU A 129 -4.10 24.02 10.85
CA LEU A 129 -3.14 24.13 9.74
C LEU A 129 -2.46 25.49 9.68
N GLU A 130 -2.68 26.36 10.66
CA GLU A 130 -2.03 27.66 10.73
C GLU A 130 -0.51 27.48 10.88
N GLY A 131 0.25 28.16 10.03
CA GLY A 131 1.69 28.02 9.97
C GLY A 131 2.18 26.65 9.48
N VAL A 132 1.32 25.73 9.04
CA VAL A 132 1.75 24.50 8.35
C VAL A 132 1.99 24.79 6.87
N ASP A 133 3.11 24.34 6.33
CA ASP A 133 3.43 24.44 4.90
C ASP A 133 3.06 23.16 4.14
N ILE A 134 3.29 22.02 4.78
CA ILE A 134 3.15 20.70 4.16
C ILE A 134 2.64 19.67 5.18
N VAL A 135 1.72 18.83 4.74
CA VAL A 135 1.17 17.72 5.50
C VAL A 135 1.74 16.43 4.94
N VAL A 136 2.18 15.52 5.82
CA VAL A 136 2.61 14.16 5.44
C VAL A 136 1.65 13.17 6.06
N PHE A 137 1.06 12.30 5.24
CA PHE A 137 0.19 11.22 5.65
C PHE A 137 0.93 9.89 5.56
N ASP A 138 0.98 9.16 6.67
CA ASP A 138 1.64 7.86 6.75
C ASP A 138 0.89 6.96 7.73
N ILE A 139 -0.03 6.12 7.24
CA ILE A 139 -0.80 5.18 8.07
C ILE A 139 -0.97 3.87 7.30
N GLN A 140 -0.76 2.75 7.97
CA GLN A 140 -1.03 1.43 7.40
C GLN A 140 -2.53 1.14 7.36
N ASP A 141 -3.10 1.06 6.15
CA ASP A 141 -4.46 0.60 5.92
C ASP A 141 -4.51 -0.92 5.63
N VAL A 142 -5.71 -1.50 5.62
CA VAL A 142 -5.93 -2.92 5.35
C VAL A 142 -6.67 -3.21 4.05
N GLY A 143 -7.05 -2.19 3.26
CA GLY A 143 -7.66 -2.42 1.95
C GLY A 143 -9.16 -2.68 1.95
N VAL A 144 -9.86 -2.27 3.02
CA VAL A 144 -11.29 -2.51 3.18
C VAL A 144 -12.02 -1.21 3.47
N ARG A 145 -13.14 -0.97 2.79
CA ARG A 145 -13.85 0.33 2.76
C ARG A 145 -14.27 0.86 4.14
N PHE A 146 -14.57 -0.04 5.07
CA PHE A 146 -15.03 0.32 6.42
C PHE A 146 -13.90 0.49 7.45
N TYR A 147 -12.64 0.34 7.03
CA TYR A 147 -11.50 0.85 7.80
C TYR A 147 -11.34 2.35 7.51
N THR A 148 -11.49 3.17 8.56
CA THR A 148 -11.76 4.61 8.42
C THR A 148 -10.54 5.45 8.05
N TYR A 149 -9.37 4.87 7.81
CA TYR A 149 -8.16 5.61 7.45
C TYR A 149 -8.22 6.23 6.06
N ILE A 150 -8.90 5.59 5.10
CA ILE A 150 -9.20 6.21 3.80
C ILE A 150 -10.19 7.38 3.94
N SER A 151 -11.07 7.35 4.95
CA SER A 151 -11.96 8.47 5.28
C SER A 151 -11.21 9.60 5.98
N THR A 152 -10.25 9.30 6.85
CA THR A 152 -9.30 10.28 7.39
C THR A 152 -8.51 10.93 6.26
N LEU A 153 -7.96 10.14 5.34
CA LEU A 153 -7.25 10.64 4.16
C LEU A 153 -8.11 11.60 3.34
N HIS A 154 -9.38 11.26 3.06
CA HIS A 154 -10.32 12.16 2.38
C HIS A 154 -10.39 13.53 3.06
N TYR A 155 -10.62 13.57 4.38
CA TYR A 155 -10.72 14.84 5.10
C TYR A 155 -9.40 15.60 5.17
N ILE A 156 -8.26 14.90 5.25
CA ILE A 156 -6.94 15.53 5.15
C ILE A 156 -6.76 16.18 3.78
N MET A 157 -7.06 15.46 2.70
CA MET A 157 -6.98 15.97 1.34
C MET A 157 -7.87 17.18 1.13
N GLU A 158 -9.11 17.11 1.61
CA GLU A 158 -10.08 18.21 1.53
C GLU A 158 -9.59 19.44 2.30
N SER A 159 -9.14 19.26 3.55
CA SER A 159 -8.61 20.36 4.36
C SER A 159 -7.33 20.96 3.75
N CYS A 160 -6.45 20.13 3.17
CA CYS A 160 -5.27 20.62 2.47
C CYS A 160 -5.65 21.44 1.22
N ALA A 161 -6.63 20.98 0.43
CA ALA A 161 -7.09 21.69 -0.75
C ALA A 161 -7.72 23.05 -0.40
N GLU A 162 -8.58 23.09 0.62
CA GLU A 162 -9.23 24.31 1.11
C GLU A 162 -8.24 25.34 1.69
N ASN A 163 -7.16 24.87 2.30
CA ASN A 163 -6.17 25.72 2.98
C ASN A 163 -4.87 25.88 2.19
N HIS A 164 -4.86 25.50 0.91
CA HIS A 164 -3.71 25.58 0.00
C HIS A 164 -2.42 24.95 0.59
N LYS A 165 -2.56 23.78 1.21
CA LYS A 165 -1.45 23.00 1.77
C LYS A 165 -1.07 21.87 0.82
N LYS A 166 0.23 21.59 0.76
CA LYS A 166 0.74 20.42 0.05
C LYS A 166 0.51 19.17 0.89
N LEU A 167 0.16 18.07 0.25
CA LEU A 167 0.03 16.77 0.89
C LEU A 167 1.03 15.78 0.28
N ILE A 168 1.84 15.15 1.13
CA ILE A 168 2.65 13.99 0.77
C ILE A 168 2.01 12.75 1.38
N VAL A 169 1.64 11.77 0.56
CA VAL A 169 1.24 10.44 1.04
C VAL A 169 2.45 9.51 0.95
N LEU A 170 2.90 9.02 2.09
CA LEU A 170 3.91 7.97 2.18
C LEU A 170 3.18 6.63 2.02
N ASP A 171 3.28 6.07 0.82
CA ASP A 171 2.45 4.95 0.45
C ASP A 171 2.86 3.66 1.21
N ARG A 172 1.89 2.78 1.43
CA ARG A 172 2.07 1.51 2.13
C ARG A 172 1.38 0.37 1.38
N PRO A 173 1.94 -0.85 1.43
CA PRO A 173 1.30 -2.01 0.82
C PRO A 173 -0.10 -2.24 1.38
N ASN A 174 -1.06 -2.50 0.52
CA ASN A 174 -2.38 -2.96 0.94
C ASN A 174 -2.36 -4.50 0.99
N PRO A 175 -2.56 -5.13 2.18
CA PRO A 175 -2.51 -6.58 2.33
C PRO A 175 -3.57 -7.32 1.49
N ASN A 176 -4.65 -6.65 1.12
CA ASN A 176 -5.79 -7.15 0.35
C ASN A 176 -5.84 -6.63 -1.09
N ALA A 177 -4.79 -5.99 -1.60
CA ALA A 177 -4.80 -5.42 -2.94
C ALA A 177 -4.85 -6.46 -4.08
N TYR A 178 -4.61 -7.73 -3.75
CA TYR A 178 -4.57 -8.84 -4.71
C TYR A 178 -5.94 -9.23 -5.28
N PHE A 179 -7.03 -8.62 -4.80
CA PHE A 179 -8.38 -8.85 -5.30
C PHE A 179 -9.28 -7.62 -5.07
N ILE A 180 -10.39 -7.59 -5.79
CA ILE A 180 -11.46 -6.59 -5.66
C ILE A 180 -12.75 -7.37 -5.45
N ASP A 181 -13.54 -7.02 -4.43
CA ASP A 181 -14.76 -7.75 -4.10
C ASP A 181 -15.78 -6.91 -3.33
N GLY A 182 -17.03 -7.37 -3.37
CA GLY A 182 -18.18 -6.77 -2.70
C GLY A 182 -18.83 -5.62 -3.48
N PRO A 183 -20.05 -5.22 -3.07
CA PRO A 183 -20.80 -4.19 -3.76
C PRO A 183 -20.12 -2.82 -3.66
N VAL A 184 -20.14 -2.08 -4.76
CA VAL A 184 -19.81 -0.65 -4.78
C VAL A 184 -20.77 0.08 -3.83
N LEU A 185 -20.24 1.04 -3.06
CA LEU A 185 -21.06 1.82 -2.15
C LEU A 185 -22.07 2.66 -2.94
N ASP A 186 -23.36 2.44 -2.67
CA ASP A 186 -24.38 3.42 -3.01
C ASP A 186 -24.19 4.66 -2.13
N THR A 187 -23.90 5.79 -2.78
CA THR A 187 -23.60 7.06 -2.13
C THR A 187 -24.76 7.61 -1.29
N ALA A 188 -25.98 7.09 -1.45
CA ALA A 188 -27.09 7.37 -0.53
C ALA A 188 -26.80 6.91 0.91
N TYR A 189 -25.91 5.92 1.10
CA TYR A 189 -25.46 5.42 2.40
C TYR A 189 -24.08 5.94 2.82
N ARG A 190 -23.62 7.05 2.22
CA ARG A 190 -22.33 7.67 2.55
C ARG A 190 -22.25 7.99 4.05
N SER A 191 -21.15 7.57 4.67
CA SER A 191 -20.83 7.84 6.07
C SER A 191 -19.32 7.76 6.30
N PHE A 192 -18.86 7.99 7.53
CA PHE A 192 -17.42 7.93 7.83
C PHE A 192 -16.79 6.54 7.62
N ILE A 193 -17.59 5.47 7.61
CA ILE A 193 -17.16 4.09 7.30
C ILE A 193 -17.32 3.75 5.80
N GLY A 194 -17.61 4.73 4.96
CA GLY A 194 -17.79 4.56 3.52
C GLY A 194 -18.07 5.91 2.84
N MET A 195 -17.02 6.55 2.35
CA MET A 195 -17.11 7.89 1.75
C MET A 195 -17.30 7.87 0.24
N HIS A 196 -16.67 6.92 -0.45
CA HIS A 196 -16.57 6.92 -1.91
C HIS A 196 -17.25 5.71 -2.55
N PRO A 197 -17.67 5.81 -3.82
CA PRO A 197 -18.26 4.70 -4.58
C PRO A 197 -17.18 3.68 -4.99
N VAL A 198 -16.57 3.03 -3.99
CA VAL A 198 -15.62 1.93 -4.15
C VAL A 198 -16.23 0.63 -3.61
N PRO A 199 -15.81 -0.55 -4.11
CA PRO A 199 -16.25 -1.83 -3.56
C PRO A 199 -15.76 -2.04 -2.12
N VAL A 200 -16.20 -3.12 -1.47
CA VAL A 200 -15.84 -3.41 -0.06
C VAL A 200 -14.34 -3.63 0.07
N VAL A 201 -13.76 -4.46 -0.80
CA VAL A 201 -12.32 -4.60 -0.97
C VAL A 201 -11.96 -3.88 -2.26
N TYR A 202 -11.20 -2.79 -2.15
CA TYR A 202 -11.04 -1.82 -3.22
C TYR A 202 -9.75 -1.97 -4.04
N GLY A 203 -8.87 -2.92 -3.67
CA GLY A 203 -7.76 -3.35 -4.54
C GLY A 203 -6.63 -2.33 -4.78
N MET A 204 -6.56 -1.25 -4.01
CA MET A 204 -5.57 -0.17 -4.21
C MET A 204 -4.75 0.09 -2.95
N THR A 205 -3.55 0.62 -3.12
CA THR A 205 -2.80 1.24 -2.01
C THR A 205 -3.46 2.55 -1.58
N ILE A 206 -3.06 3.07 -0.42
CA ILE A 206 -3.60 4.34 0.07
C ILE A 206 -3.13 5.53 -0.78
N GLY A 207 -1.93 5.45 -1.37
CA GLY A 207 -1.42 6.43 -2.33
C GLY A 207 -2.22 6.47 -3.62
N GLU A 208 -2.53 5.31 -4.20
CA GLU A 208 -3.40 5.20 -5.38
C GLU A 208 -4.82 5.67 -5.08
N TYR A 209 -5.34 5.34 -3.89
CA TYR A 209 -6.63 5.82 -3.43
C TYR A 209 -6.68 7.36 -3.34
N ALA A 210 -5.61 7.98 -2.83
CA ALA A 210 -5.47 9.44 -2.81
C ALA A 210 -5.50 10.04 -4.22
N GLN A 211 -4.81 9.42 -5.17
CA GLN A 211 -4.85 9.85 -6.56
C GLN A 211 -6.25 9.71 -7.16
N MET A 212 -6.97 8.63 -6.86
CA MET A 212 -8.34 8.42 -7.30
C MET A 212 -9.31 9.48 -6.73
N ILE A 213 -9.16 9.85 -5.44
CA ILE A 213 -9.95 10.93 -4.83
C ILE A 213 -9.84 12.23 -5.64
N ASN A 214 -8.61 12.62 -6.01
CA ASN A 214 -8.37 13.82 -6.82
C ASN A 214 -8.88 13.63 -8.26
N GLY A 215 -8.55 12.50 -8.90
CA GLY A 215 -8.87 12.24 -10.32
C GLY A 215 -10.36 12.17 -10.61
N GLU A 216 -11.13 11.60 -9.68
CA GLU A 216 -12.59 11.49 -9.78
C GLU A 216 -13.33 12.70 -9.21
N GLY A 217 -12.61 13.70 -8.69
CA GLY A 217 -13.20 14.92 -8.13
C GLY A 217 -14.12 14.66 -6.94
N TRP A 218 -13.75 13.72 -6.06
CA TRP A 218 -14.59 13.30 -4.93
C TRP A 218 -14.57 14.25 -3.73
N LEU A 219 -13.66 15.21 -3.70
CA LEU A 219 -13.63 16.26 -2.67
C LEU A 219 -14.78 17.25 -2.88
N SER A 220 -15.25 17.87 -1.78
CA SER A 220 -16.32 18.87 -1.84
C SER A 220 -15.94 20.05 -2.73
N GLU A 221 -16.93 20.69 -3.37
CA GLU A 221 -16.72 21.81 -4.29
C GLU A 221 -15.76 21.50 -5.46
N LYS A 222 -15.48 20.20 -5.72
CA LYS A 222 -14.54 19.72 -6.74
C LYS A 222 -13.13 20.31 -6.59
N VAL A 223 -12.73 20.69 -5.38
CA VAL A 223 -11.36 21.12 -5.11
C VAL A 223 -10.39 19.97 -5.37
N THR A 224 -9.14 20.30 -5.69
CA THR A 224 -8.08 19.31 -5.91
C THR A 224 -6.95 19.58 -4.94
N CYS A 225 -6.48 18.54 -4.24
CA CYS A 225 -5.35 18.65 -3.32
C CYS A 225 -4.02 18.65 -4.09
N GLU A 226 -3.06 19.51 -3.73
CA GLU A 226 -1.69 19.43 -4.26
C GLU A 226 -0.99 18.20 -3.66
N LEU A 227 -1.14 17.06 -4.33
CA LEU A 227 -0.77 15.73 -3.85
C LEU A 227 0.56 15.27 -4.45
N THR A 228 1.45 14.74 -3.61
CA THR A 228 2.60 13.93 -3.99
C THR A 228 2.50 12.56 -3.32
N VAL A 229 2.70 11.48 -4.08
CA VAL A 229 2.71 10.11 -3.54
C VAL A 229 4.12 9.55 -3.61
N ILE A 230 4.64 9.08 -2.47
CA ILE A 230 5.90 8.34 -2.41
C ILE A 230 5.57 6.85 -2.44
N ALA A 231 5.52 6.29 -3.65
CA ALA A 231 5.15 4.90 -3.87
C ALA A 231 6.11 3.91 -3.19
N CYS A 232 5.60 2.74 -2.83
CA CYS A 232 6.42 1.62 -2.37
C CYS A 232 7.42 1.18 -3.47
N LYS A 233 8.57 0.65 -3.08
CA LYS A 233 9.51 -0.04 -3.97
C LYS A 233 9.44 -1.55 -3.74
N ASN A 234 9.58 -2.32 -4.81
CA ASN A 234 9.45 -3.79 -4.82
C ASN A 234 8.06 -4.33 -4.43
N TYR A 235 7.03 -3.49 -4.50
CA TYR A 235 5.65 -3.89 -4.26
C TYR A 235 4.92 -4.19 -5.57
N SER A 236 4.06 -5.20 -5.54
CA SER A 236 3.09 -5.55 -6.58
C SER A 236 1.79 -5.97 -5.90
N TYR A 237 0.66 -5.91 -6.60
CA TYR A 237 -0.63 -6.34 -6.03
C TYR A 237 -0.63 -7.83 -5.61
N ASP A 238 0.26 -8.65 -6.18
CA ASP A 238 0.42 -10.06 -5.79
C ASP A 238 1.30 -10.26 -4.55
N SER A 239 2.06 -9.24 -4.14
CA SER A 239 2.99 -9.34 -3.02
C SER A 239 2.25 -9.68 -1.73
N TYR A 240 2.85 -10.55 -0.92
CA TYR A 240 2.44 -10.72 0.47
C TYR A 240 3.16 -9.71 1.34
N TYR A 241 2.43 -9.04 2.22
CA TYR A 241 2.95 -8.04 3.12
C TYR A 241 2.45 -8.33 4.52
N GLU A 242 3.37 -8.63 5.43
CA GLU A 242 3.06 -8.80 6.83
C GLU A 242 3.00 -7.42 7.51
N LEU A 243 1.91 -7.16 8.21
CA LEU A 243 1.69 -5.88 8.87
C LEU A 243 2.71 -5.65 10.00
N PRO A 244 3.24 -4.41 10.13
CA PRO A 244 4.39 -4.13 10.99
C PRO A 244 4.09 -4.13 12.50
N VAL A 245 2.82 -4.04 12.91
CA VAL A 245 2.42 -3.96 14.33
C VAL A 245 1.44 -5.10 14.65
N ARG A 246 1.87 -6.05 15.50
CA ARG A 246 1.05 -7.15 16.01
C ARG A 246 0.03 -6.65 17.04
N GLY A 247 -1.16 -7.25 17.08
CA GLY A 247 -2.22 -6.92 18.03
C GLY A 247 -3.11 -5.72 17.69
N TYR A 248 -2.88 -5.06 16.55
CA TYR A 248 -3.81 -4.08 16.00
C TYR A 248 -4.99 -4.80 15.32
N PRO A 249 -6.23 -4.25 15.26
CA PRO A 249 -7.37 -4.91 14.58
C PRO A 249 -7.07 -5.34 13.14
N ALA A 250 -6.01 -4.80 12.52
CA ALA A 250 -5.55 -5.21 11.20
C ALA A 250 -5.15 -6.69 11.07
N GLU A 251 -4.85 -7.44 12.14
CA GLU A 251 -4.75 -8.91 12.04
C GLU A 251 -6.08 -9.56 11.59
N VAL A 252 -7.21 -8.92 11.90
CA VAL A 252 -8.56 -9.31 11.45
C VAL A 252 -8.80 -8.94 9.98
N GLY A 253 -8.02 -7.99 9.46
CA GLY A 253 -8.16 -7.42 8.12
C GLY A 253 -7.44 -8.19 7.01
N ASP A 254 -6.35 -8.92 7.30
CA ASP A 254 -5.65 -9.70 6.27
C ASP A 254 -6.45 -10.97 5.92
N PHE A 255 -7.14 -10.95 4.77
CA PHE A 255 -7.95 -12.07 4.33
C PHE A 255 -7.13 -13.31 3.98
N ARG A 256 -5.83 -13.21 3.68
CA ARG A 256 -4.98 -14.38 3.44
C ARG A 256 -4.72 -15.16 4.72
N LYS A 257 -4.58 -14.47 5.86
CA LYS A 257 -4.44 -15.11 7.17
C LYS A 257 -5.76 -15.70 7.67
N ARG A 258 -6.88 -15.03 7.39
CA ARG A 258 -8.20 -15.44 7.89
C ARG A 258 -8.88 -16.52 7.05
N PHE A 259 -8.68 -16.51 5.74
CA PHE A 259 -9.35 -17.39 4.77
C PHE A 259 -8.35 -17.94 3.74
N PRO A 260 -7.40 -18.80 4.16
CA PRO A 260 -6.32 -19.28 3.30
C PRO A 260 -6.82 -20.14 2.12
N ALA A 261 -7.94 -20.86 2.28
CA ALA A 261 -8.53 -21.68 1.23
C ALA A 261 -9.19 -20.84 0.13
N GLU A 262 -9.91 -19.80 0.53
CA GLU A 262 -10.60 -18.86 -0.35
C GLU A 262 -9.58 -17.97 -1.08
N ALA A 263 -8.52 -17.49 -0.42
CA ALA A 263 -7.46 -16.71 -1.07
C ALA A 263 -6.78 -17.48 -2.23
N ALA A 264 -6.66 -18.80 -2.12
CA ALA A 264 -6.13 -19.67 -3.17
C ALA A 264 -7.16 -19.94 -4.29
N ASP A 265 -8.46 -19.99 -3.98
CA ASP A 265 -9.55 -20.20 -4.95
C ASP A 265 -9.89 -18.91 -5.73
N PHE A 266 -9.82 -17.74 -5.07
CA PHE A 266 -10.00 -16.42 -5.70
C PHE A 266 -8.97 -16.17 -6.82
N ARG A 267 -7.72 -16.60 -6.63
CA ARG A 267 -6.67 -16.59 -7.67
C ARG A 267 -7.07 -17.37 -8.94
N ARG A 268 -7.84 -18.46 -8.79
CA ARG A 268 -8.30 -19.30 -9.90
C ARG A 268 -9.53 -18.74 -10.62
N LYS A 269 -10.41 -18.04 -9.89
CA LYS A 269 -11.65 -17.46 -10.45
C LYS A 269 -11.41 -16.16 -11.22
N MET A 270 -10.49 -15.31 -10.78
CA MET A 270 -10.19 -14.03 -11.45
C MET A 270 -9.49 -14.19 -12.81
N ALA A 271 -8.68 -15.25 -13.01
CA ALA A 271 -8.08 -15.56 -14.30
C ALA A 271 -9.11 -15.86 -15.41
N LYS A 272 -10.40 -16.01 -15.07
CA LYS A 272 -11.48 -16.36 -16.00
C LYS A 272 -12.47 -15.23 -16.30
N ASN A 273 -12.47 -14.12 -15.55
CA ASN A 273 -13.46 -13.05 -15.71
C ASN A 273 -12.81 -11.67 -15.90
N SER A 274 -12.60 -11.30 -17.17
CA SER A 274 -11.86 -10.12 -17.65
C SER A 274 -12.57 -8.76 -17.47
N ALA A 275 -13.73 -8.69 -16.83
CA ALA A 275 -14.56 -7.48 -16.83
C ALA A 275 -14.19 -6.43 -15.76
N VAL A 276 -13.47 -6.82 -14.70
CA VAL A 276 -13.06 -5.89 -13.62
C VAL A 276 -11.76 -5.13 -13.97
N PHE A 277 -11.04 -5.59 -15.00
CA PHE A 277 -9.74 -5.03 -15.40
C PHE A 277 -9.83 -3.65 -16.08
N CYS A 278 -11.00 -3.30 -16.64
CA CYS A 278 -11.14 -2.14 -17.52
C CYS A 278 -11.14 -0.79 -16.78
N VAL A 279 -11.64 -0.74 -15.54
CA VAL A 279 -11.74 0.52 -14.78
C VAL A 279 -10.39 0.94 -14.17
N VAL A 280 -9.48 -0.02 -13.94
CA VAL A 280 -8.21 0.23 -13.24
C VAL A 280 -7.03 0.49 -14.18
N CYS A 281 -7.09 0.07 -15.46
CA CYS A 281 -5.94 0.12 -16.37
C CYS A 281 -5.92 1.30 -17.36
N GLY A 282 -6.88 2.24 -17.31
CA GLY A 282 -6.88 3.42 -18.17
C GLY A 282 -6.82 3.14 -19.68
N LYS A 283 -7.27 1.97 -20.14
CA LYS A 283 -7.43 1.67 -21.56
C LYS A 283 -8.90 1.84 -21.95
N PRO A 284 -9.20 2.47 -23.11
CA PRO A 284 -10.57 2.55 -23.59
C PRO A 284 -11.12 1.13 -23.75
N ALA A 285 -12.36 0.93 -23.29
CA ALA A 285 -13.06 -0.34 -23.43
C ALA A 285 -12.93 -0.83 -24.87
N CYS A 286 -12.30 -1.99 -25.07
CA CYS A 286 -12.37 -2.65 -26.36
C CYS A 286 -13.83 -3.08 -26.56
N ALA A 287 -14.42 -2.59 -27.64
CA ALA A 287 -15.76 -2.90 -28.11
C ALA A 287 -15.95 -4.41 -28.35
#